data_AF-A0A3D4XA58-F1
#
_entry.id   AF-A0A3D4XA58-F1
#
_cell.length_a   1.000
_cell.length_b   1.000
_cell.length_c   1.000
_cell.angle_alpha   90.00
_cell.angle_beta   90.00
_cell.angle_gamma   90.00
#
_symmetry.space_group_name_H-M   'P 1'
#
loop_
_entity.id
_entity.type
_entity.pdbx_description
1 polymer ?
#
loop_
_entity_poly.entity_id
_entity_poly.type
_entity_poly.pdbx_seq_one_letter_code
_entity_poly.pdbx_strand_id
1 'polypeptide(L)'
;LRPLCATCDKVNCDYKVRKIPVEPFAFSEQAKDRPTEFELFFRTKKAEYRYILHVKEEVVIYESLDRVKMDTGRRSALFRRNSETTELKGVFGKFKISEELSTTLPLLSYLGITYKKNEIVNDVLDWFEDSVDFLNYGDPYQELRTAITKSKEIKSLVLNIIKEMDL
;
A
#
# COMPACT_ATOMS: atom_id res chain seq x y z
N LEU A 1 -5.10 -24.22 10.20
CA LEU A 1 -5.93 -23.24 9.46
C LEU A 1 -6.40 -23.86 8.15
N ARG A 2 -7.64 -23.62 7.71
CA ARG A 2 -8.04 -23.95 6.33
C ARG A 2 -7.41 -22.90 5.42
N PRO A 3 -6.79 -23.27 4.28
CA PRO A 3 -6.30 -22.28 3.34
C PRO A 3 -7.45 -21.39 2.88
N LEU A 4 -7.28 -20.07 2.99
CA LEU A 4 -8.16 -19.10 2.36
C LEU A 4 -7.82 -19.10 0.88
N CYS A 5 -8.72 -19.64 0.06
CA CYS A 5 -8.61 -19.55 -1.38
C CYS A 5 -9.51 -18.41 -1.84
N ALA A 6 -8.97 -17.48 -2.62
CA ALA A 6 -9.76 -16.42 -3.25
C ALA A 6 -10.89 -17.08 -4.04
N THR A 7 -12.14 -16.79 -3.66
CA THR A 7 -13.32 -17.34 -4.30
C THR A 7 -13.43 -16.76 -5.70
N CYS A 8 -13.38 -17.61 -6.73
CA CYS A 8 -13.56 -17.19 -8.12
C CYS A 8 -15.06 -17.07 -8.42
N ASP A 9 -15.53 -15.89 -8.83
CA ASP A 9 -16.96 -15.63 -9.10
C ASP A 9 -17.42 -16.16 -10.49
N LYS A 10 -16.67 -17.06 -11.14
CA LYS A 10 -17.04 -17.62 -12.45
C LYS A 10 -17.86 -18.90 -12.29
N VAL A 11 -18.98 -18.97 -13.01
CA VAL A 11 -20.00 -20.04 -12.99
C VAL A 11 -19.47 -21.45 -13.29
N ASN A 12 -18.27 -21.57 -13.89
CA ASN A 12 -17.69 -22.85 -14.30
C ASN A 12 -16.30 -23.11 -13.69
N CYS A 13 -16.18 -22.89 -12.38
CA CYS A 13 -14.97 -23.27 -11.64
C CYS A 13 -15.10 -24.70 -11.10
N ASP A 14 -14.48 -25.67 -11.77
CA ASP A 14 -14.27 -27.04 -11.25
C ASP A 14 -13.20 -27.04 -10.13
N TYR A 15 -13.55 -26.45 -8.98
CA TYR A 15 -12.65 -26.37 -7.84
C TYR A 15 -12.66 -27.68 -7.05
N LYS A 16 -11.73 -28.59 -7.35
CA LYS A 16 -11.45 -29.75 -6.49
C LYS A 16 -10.63 -29.29 -5.28
N VAL A 17 -11.29 -29.13 -4.13
CA VAL A 17 -10.65 -28.78 -2.85
C VAL A 17 -9.61 -29.85 -2.49
N ARG A 18 -8.34 -29.59 -2.81
CA ARG A 18 -7.23 -30.42 -2.36
C ARG A 18 -6.89 -30.04 -0.92
N LYS A 19 -6.85 -31.02 -0.03
CA LYS A 19 -6.45 -30.83 1.36
C LYS A 19 -4.93 -30.70 1.41
N ILE A 20 -4.43 -29.50 1.11
CA ILE A 20 -3.01 -29.17 1.19
C ILE A 20 -2.70 -28.90 2.67
N PRO A 21 -1.73 -29.60 3.30
CA PRO A 21 -1.28 -29.26 4.64
C PRO A 21 -0.71 -27.84 4.62
N VAL A 22 -1.28 -26.96 5.45
CA VAL A 22 -0.83 -25.58 5.60
C VAL A 22 0.07 -25.53 6.83
N GLU A 23 1.37 -25.32 6.60
CA GLU A 23 2.28 -24.89 7.67
C GLU A 23 2.15 -23.37 7.80
N PRO A 24 1.66 -22.85 8.94
CA PRO A 24 1.58 -21.42 9.15
C PRO A 24 3.00 -20.84 9.26
N PHE A 25 3.24 -19.71 8.60
CA PHE A 25 4.47 -18.95 8.80
C PHE A 25 4.49 -18.41 10.25
N ALA A 26 5.59 -18.64 10.95
CA ALA A 26 5.83 -18.04 12.26
C ALA A 26 6.26 -16.58 12.08
N PHE A 27 5.77 -15.70 12.94
CA PHE A 27 6.23 -14.32 12.98
C PHE A 27 7.72 -14.28 13.37
N SER A 28 8.47 -13.42 12.70
CA SER A 28 9.87 -13.18 13.03
C SER A 28 9.94 -12.23 14.22
N GLU A 29 10.54 -12.68 15.33
CA GLU A 29 10.81 -11.82 16.50
C GLU A 29 11.68 -10.61 16.14
N GLN A 30 12.54 -10.73 15.12
CA GLN A 30 13.41 -9.64 14.66
C GLN A 30 12.69 -8.61 13.77
N ALA A 31 11.51 -8.94 13.25
CA ALA A 31 10.76 -8.04 12.38
C ALA A 31 9.97 -7.00 13.18
N LYS A 32 9.66 -7.27 14.46
CA LYS A 32 8.91 -6.37 15.35
C LYS A 32 9.53 -4.98 15.47
N ASP A 33 10.86 -4.91 15.49
CA ASP A 33 11.57 -3.64 15.65
C ASP A 33 11.87 -2.92 14.32
N ARG A 34 11.59 -3.59 13.19
CA ARG A 34 11.88 -3.07 11.85
C ARG A 34 10.65 -2.38 11.27
N PRO A 35 10.85 -1.35 10.43
CA PRO A 35 9.73 -0.75 9.71
C PRO A 35 9.08 -1.75 8.76
N THR A 36 7.79 -1.56 8.55
CA THR A 36 7.04 -2.17 7.45
C THR A 36 7.44 -1.48 6.14
N GLU A 37 8.04 -2.23 5.22
CA GLU A 37 8.56 -1.71 3.94
C GLU A 37 7.69 -2.15 2.77
N PHE A 38 7.16 -1.18 2.03
CA PHE A 38 6.41 -1.39 0.79
C PHE A 38 7.21 -0.84 -0.39
N GLU A 39 7.40 -1.65 -1.42
CA GLU A 39 7.91 -1.21 -2.73
C GLU A 39 6.93 -1.66 -3.81
N LEU A 40 6.42 -0.68 -4.55
CA LEU A 40 5.41 -0.87 -5.58
C LEU A 40 5.93 -0.36 -6.92
N PHE A 41 5.87 -1.22 -7.92
CA PHE A 41 6.12 -0.87 -9.31
C PHE A 41 4.79 -0.91 -10.07
N PHE A 42 4.45 0.19 -10.72
CA PHE A 42 3.24 0.25 -11.53
C PHE A 42 3.46 1.05 -12.81
N ARG A 43 2.61 0.79 -13.80
CA ARG A 43 2.71 1.38 -15.13
C ARG A 43 1.38 1.97 -15.53
N THR A 44 1.40 3.22 -15.98
CA THR A 44 0.28 3.91 -16.63
C THR A 44 0.52 3.99 -18.13
N LYS A 45 -0.40 4.62 -18.86
CA LYS A 45 -0.18 4.92 -20.29
C LYS A 45 0.97 5.91 -20.50
N LYS A 46 1.30 6.74 -19.50
CA LYS A 46 2.28 7.83 -19.60
C LYS A 46 3.66 7.46 -19.08
N ALA A 47 3.73 6.69 -17.98
CA ALA A 47 4.98 6.40 -17.31
C ALA A 47 4.93 5.10 -16.49
N GLU A 48 6.10 4.59 -16.18
CA GLU A 48 6.31 3.65 -15.08
C GLU A 48 6.71 4.41 -13.82
N TYR A 49 6.23 3.95 -12.69
CA TYR A 49 6.49 4.52 -11.39
C TYR A 49 7.01 3.45 -10.45
N ARG A 50 7.91 3.89 -9.56
CA ARG A 50 8.35 3.13 -8.41
C ARG A 50 8.04 3.94 -7.17
N TYR A 51 7.10 3.45 -6.37
CA TYR A 51 6.72 4.04 -5.10
C TYR A 51 7.27 3.19 -3.96
N ILE A 52 7.99 3.81 -3.05
CA ILE A 52 8.50 3.17 -1.84
C ILE A 52 7.91 3.90 -0.66
N LEU A 53 7.38 3.15 0.30
CA LEU A 53 6.85 3.64 1.56
C LEU A 53 7.32 2.74 2.69
N HIS A 54 8.02 3.31 3.66
CA HIS A 54 8.40 2.63 4.89
C HIS A 54 7.68 3.29 6.06
N VAL A 55 6.97 2.48 6.84
CA VAL A 55 6.18 2.92 8.00
C VAL A 55 6.67 2.19 9.24
N LYS A 56 6.71 2.88 10.37
CA LYS A 56 6.92 2.26 11.68
C LYS A 56 6.00 2.93 12.68
N GLU A 57 5.14 2.16 13.36
CA GLU A 57 4.21 2.70 14.35
C GLU A 57 3.42 3.90 13.80
N GLU A 58 2.82 3.73 12.61
CA GLU A 58 2.05 4.75 11.87
C GLU A 58 2.87 5.94 11.34
N VAL A 59 4.18 6.03 11.64
CA VAL A 59 5.05 7.12 11.18
C VAL A 59 5.72 6.75 9.87
N VAL A 60 5.62 7.66 8.89
CA VAL A 60 6.35 7.56 7.62
C VAL A 60 7.82 7.89 7.87
N ILE A 61 8.66 6.86 7.90
CA ILE A 61 10.12 7.02 8.10
C ILE A 61 10.86 7.28 6.79
N TYR A 62 10.34 6.75 5.68
CA TYR A 62 10.91 6.94 4.35
C TYR A 62 9.83 6.82 3.28
N GLU A 63 9.89 7.71 2.29
CA GLU A 63 8.98 7.69 1.17
C GLU A 63 9.70 8.21 -0.09
N SER A 64 9.49 7.55 -1.22
CA SER A 64 10.02 8.07 -2.49
C SER A 64 9.17 7.67 -3.66
N LEU A 65 9.13 8.55 -4.66
CA LEU A 65 8.49 8.29 -5.93
C LEU A 65 9.47 8.58 -7.06
N ASP A 66 9.80 7.54 -7.82
CA ASP A 66 10.56 7.63 -9.05
C ASP A 66 9.66 7.41 -10.25
N ARG A 67 10.04 8.00 -11.39
CA ARG A 67 9.32 7.87 -12.66
C ARG A 67 10.27 7.54 -13.79
N VAL A 68 9.86 6.62 -14.66
CA VAL A 68 10.45 6.39 -15.99
C VAL A 68 9.38 6.73 -17.03
N LYS A 69 9.64 7.74 -17.88
CA LYS A 69 8.67 8.11 -18.91
C LYS A 69 8.62 7.05 -20.03
N MET A 70 7.42 6.72 -20.51
CA MET A 70 7.26 5.74 -21.59
C MET A 70 7.79 6.25 -22.94
N ASP A 71 7.71 7.56 -23.19
CA ASP A 71 8.08 8.19 -24.47
C ASP A 71 9.60 8.20 -24.73
N THR A 72 10.38 8.44 -23.68
CA THR A 72 11.80 8.76 -23.75
C THR A 72 12.66 7.78 -22.96
N GLY A 73 12.06 6.91 -22.15
CA GLY A 73 12.77 6.04 -21.20
C GLY A 73 13.52 6.81 -20.10
N ARG A 74 13.35 8.14 -20.01
CA ARG A 74 14.09 8.97 -19.06
C ARG A 74 13.62 8.70 -17.63
N ARG A 75 14.55 8.28 -16.77
CA ARG A 75 14.34 8.14 -15.33
C ARG A 75 14.50 9.48 -14.62
N SER A 76 13.60 9.77 -13.68
CA SER A 76 13.63 10.95 -12.83
C SER A 76 13.02 10.65 -11.47
N ALA A 77 13.71 10.99 -10.40
CA ALA A 77 13.11 11.09 -9.07
C ALA A 77 12.13 12.28 -9.04
N LEU A 78 10.94 12.07 -8.48
CA LEU A 78 9.92 13.10 -8.30
C LEU A 78 9.98 13.69 -6.88
N PHE A 79 10.11 12.84 -5.86
CA PHE A 79 10.40 13.28 -4.51
C PHE A 79 11.10 12.20 -3.71
N ARG A 80 11.73 12.62 -2.60
CA ARG A 80 12.24 11.76 -1.55
C ARG A 80 11.98 12.42 -0.20
N ARG A 81 11.41 11.68 0.74
CA ARG A 81 11.17 12.12 2.10
C ARG A 81 11.78 11.11 3.05
N ASN A 82 12.45 11.59 4.08
CA ASN A 82 12.87 10.81 5.24
C ASN A 82 12.37 11.52 6.51
N SER A 83 12.78 11.02 7.68
CA SER A 83 12.38 11.58 8.98
C SER A 83 12.79 13.03 9.22
N GLU A 84 13.77 13.55 8.47
CA GLU A 84 14.36 14.89 8.69
C GLU A 84 14.06 15.86 7.55
N THR A 85 14.06 15.39 6.31
CA THR A 85 14.03 16.22 5.11
C THR A 85 13.03 15.72 4.08
N THR A 86 12.46 16.67 3.35
CA THR A 86 11.60 16.43 2.19
C THR A 86 12.21 17.11 0.97
N GLU A 87 12.68 16.32 0.01
CA GLU A 87 13.25 16.76 -1.24
C GLU A 87 12.26 16.59 -2.39
N LEU A 88 11.88 17.70 -3.02
CA LEU A 88 11.12 17.69 -4.26
C LEU A 88 12.06 17.85 -5.47
N LYS A 89 11.88 17.03 -6.49
CA LYS A 89 12.78 16.95 -7.64
C LYS A 89 12.04 17.12 -8.97
N GLY A 90 12.79 17.53 -9.99
CA GLY A 90 12.28 17.67 -11.34
C GLY A 90 11.03 18.56 -11.42
N VAL A 91 9.93 18.01 -11.92
CA VAL A 91 8.66 18.73 -12.10
C VAL A 91 8.06 19.16 -10.76
N PHE A 92 8.28 18.40 -9.70
CA PHE A 92 7.76 18.72 -8.36
C PHE A 92 8.60 19.76 -7.63
N GLY A 93 9.81 20.07 -8.08
CA GLY A 93 10.68 21.07 -7.43
C GLY A 93 10.08 22.48 -7.35
N LYS A 94 8.98 22.75 -8.06
CA LYS A 94 8.23 24.02 -8.00
C LYS A 94 7.10 24.02 -6.96
N PHE A 95 6.79 22.87 -6.37
CA PHE A 95 5.72 22.77 -5.37
C PHE A 95 6.18 23.37 -4.04
N LYS A 96 5.25 24.02 -3.36
CA LYS A 96 5.40 24.47 -1.98
C LYS A 96 4.72 23.45 -1.07
N ILE A 97 5.48 22.92 -0.11
CA ILE A 97 4.97 22.00 0.92
C ILE A 97 4.94 22.78 2.24
N SER A 98 3.94 22.49 3.08
CA SER A 98 3.91 22.96 4.47
C SER A 98 5.17 22.52 5.23
N GLU A 99 5.75 23.41 6.02
CA GLU A 99 6.86 23.06 6.93
C GLU A 99 6.40 22.09 8.04
N GLU A 100 5.10 22.09 8.37
CA GLU A 100 4.48 21.23 9.39
C GLU A 100 3.71 20.04 8.76
N LEU A 101 4.30 19.36 7.79
CA LEU A 101 3.69 18.15 7.24
C LEU A 101 3.65 17.03 8.30
N SER A 102 2.45 16.48 8.56
CA SER A 102 2.29 15.37 9.51
C SER A 102 3.23 14.21 9.19
N THR A 103 3.88 13.67 10.22
CA THR A 103 4.76 12.50 10.12
C THR A 103 4.00 11.21 9.80
N THR A 104 2.69 11.17 10.05
CA THR A 104 1.82 10.01 9.76
C THR A 104 1.20 10.07 8.37
N LEU A 105 1.23 11.23 7.70
CA LEU A 105 0.61 11.41 6.38
C LEU A 105 1.66 11.18 5.28
N PRO A 106 1.46 10.22 4.36
CA PRO A 106 2.31 10.10 3.18
C PRO A 106 2.30 11.39 2.35
N LEU A 107 3.47 11.80 1.88
CA LEU A 107 3.65 12.96 1.01
C LEU A 107 2.86 12.79 -0.29
N LEU A 108 2.77 11.57 -0.84
CA LEU A 108 1.93 11.29 -1.99
C LEU A 108 0.46 11.67 -1.74
N SER A 109 -0.07 11.35 -0.56
CA SER A 109 -1.44 11.74 -0.16
C SER A 109 -1.58 13.25 -0.01
N TYR A 110 -0.60 13.91 0.61
CA TYR A 110 -0.58 15.38 0.69
C TYR A 110 -0.57 16.04 -0.70
N LEU A 111 0.27 15.53 -1.61
CA LEU A 111 0.33 16.00 -3.00
C LEU A 111 -0.99 15.75 -3.72
N GLY A 112 -1.67 14.66 -3.42
CA GLY A 112 -3.00 14.39 -3.96
C GLY A 112 -4.08 15.36 -3.51
N ILE A 113 -4.00 15.85 -2.27
CA ILE A 113 -4.93 16.86 -1.76
C ILE A 113 -4.61 18.25 -2.35
N THR A 114 -3.33 18.60 -2.40
CA THR A 114 -2.88 19.99 -2.69
C THR A 114 -2.62 20.26 -4.17
N TYR A 115 -2.20 19.24 -4.93
CA TYR A 115 -1.77 19.34 -6.33
C TYR A 115 -2.50 18.35 -7.25
N LYS A 116 -3.74 17.94 -6.95
CA LYS A 116 -4.53 17.00 -7.80
C LYS A 116 -4.56 17.39 -9.29
N LYS A 117 -4.56 18.69 -9.59
CA LYS A 117 -4.55 19.19 -10.98
C LYS A 117 -3.24 18.95 -11.74
N ASN A 118 -2.15 18.59 -11.06
CA ASN A 118 -0.90 18.25 -11.72
C ASN A 118 -1.02 16.90 -12.42
N GLU A 119 -0.68 16.85 -13.70
CA GLU A 119 -0.87 15.64 -14.51
C GLU A 119 -0.16 14.40 -13.97
N ILE A 120 1.01 14.56 -13.33
CA ILE A 120 1.78 13.42 -12.80
C ILE A 120 1.16 12.93 -11.50
N VAL A 121 0.76 13.86 -10.63
CA VAL A 121 0.06 13.52 -9.37
C VAL A 121 -1.26 12.82 -9.69
N ASN A 122 -2.05 13.37 -10.63
CA ASN A 122 -3.31 12.75 -11.05
C ASN A 122 -3.08 11.36 -11.66
N ASP A 123 -2.10 11.21 -12.57
CA ASP A 123 -1.81 9.92 -13.21
C ASP A 123 -1.41 8.83 -12.19
N VAL A 124 -0.72 9.19 -11.12
CA VAL A 124 -0.40 8.27 -10.02
C VAL A 124 -1.64 7.93 -9.18
N LEU A 125 -2.44 8.94 -8.81
CA LEU A 125 -3.61 8.72 -7.96
C LEU A 125 -4.74 7.98 -8.68
N ASP A 126 -4.99 8.32 -9.94
CA ASP A 126 -5.93 7.61 -10.80
C ASP A 126 -5.56 6.12 -10.88
N TRP A 127 -4.25 5.79 -10.92
CA TRP A 127 -3.84 4.39 -10.89
C TRP A 127 -4.20 3.70 -9.57
N PHE A 128 -4.00 4.36 -8.42
CA PHE A 128 -4.42 3.82 -7.12
C PHE A 128 -5.93 3.73 -6.98
N GLU A 129 -6.69 4.69 -7.50
CA GLU A 129 -8.16 4.75 -7.41
C GLU A 129 -8.82 3.73 -8.37
N ASP A 130 -8.32 3.59 -9.61
CA ASP A 130 -8.96 2.81 -10.67
C ASP A 130 -8.37 1.40 -10.87
N SER A 131 -7.10 1.18 -10.50
CA SER A 131 -6.39 -0.08 -10.81
C SER A 131 -6.21 -0.99 -9.59
N VAL A 132 -6.52 -0.50 -8.39
CA VAL A 132 -6.43 -1.27 -7.15
C VAL A 132 -7.83 -1.47 -6.58
N ASP A 133 -8.32 -2.71 -6.63
CA ASP A 133 -9.54 -3.07 -5.94
C ASP A 133 -9.28 -3.14 -4.43
N PHE A 134 -9.84 -2.20 -3.67
CA PHE A 134 -9.78 -2.23 -2.21
C PHE A 134 -10.81 -3.21 -1.66
N LEU A 135 -10.35 -4.15 -0.82
CA LEU A 135 -11.25 -4.96 0.00
C LEU A 135 -11.78 -4.08 1.15
N ASN A 136 -13.04 -3.67 1.04
CA ASN A 136 -13.71 -2.91 2.09
C ASN A 136 -14.15 -3.84 3.22
N TYR A 137 -13.32 -3.97 4.26
CA TYR A 137 -13.65 -4.76 5.46
C TYR A 137 -14.75 -4.13 6.33
N GLY A 138 -15.22 -2.92 6.01
CA GLY A 138 -16.40 -2.30 6.61
C GLY A 138 -17.72 -2.64 5.89
N ASP A 139 -17.68 -3.32 4.73
CA ASP A 139 -18.85 -3.89 4.08
C ASP A 139 -19.17 -5.26 4.70
N PRO A 140 -20.30 -5.42 5.40
CA PRO A 140 -20.67 -6.68 6.05
C PRO A 140 -20.69 -7.88 5.10
N TYR A 141 -20.96 -7.69 3.80
CA TYR A 141 -20.99 -8.77 2.81
C TYR A 141 -19.58 -9.24 2.40
N GLN A 142 -18.62 -8.32 2.34
CA GLN A 142 -17.20 -8.62 2.11
C GLN A 142 -16.55 -9.20 3.39
N GLU A 143 -16.91 -8.67 4.57
CA GLU A 143 -16.52 -9.17 5.89
C GLU A 143 -17.01 -10.61 6.12
N LEU A 144 -18.23 -10.95 5.68
CA LEU A 144 -18.79 -12.30 5.79
C LEU A 144 -17.98 -13.36 5.04
N ARG A 145 -17.28 -13.01 3.96
CA ARG A 145 -16.35 -13.92 3.26
C ARG A 145 -15.06 -14.15 4.06
N THR A 146 -14.73 -13.22 4.95
CA THR A 146 -13.61 -13.27 5.89
C THR A 146 -14.13 -13.58 7.29
N ALA A 147 -15.02 -14.55 7.44
CA ALA A 147 -15.63 -14.87 8.74
C ALA A 147 -14.56 -15.26 9.78
N ILE A 148 -14.08 -14.27 10.52
CA ILE A 148 -13.26 -14.46 11.71
C ILE A 148 -14.19 -15.06 12.76
N THR A 149 -13.74 -16.18 13.34
CA THR A 149 -14.51 -17.02 14.24
C THR A 149 -15.11 -16.21 15.40
N LYS A 150 -16.35 -16.51 15.83
CA LYS A 150 -17.04 -15.87 16.97
C LYS A 150 -16.31 -15.99 18.33
N SER A 151 -15.14 -16.64 18.37
CA SER A 151 -14.31 -16.77 19.58
C SER A 151 -13.59 -15.46 19.85
N LYS A 152 -13.69 -15.01 21.11
CA LYS A 152 -13.09 -13.76 21.60
C LYS A 152 -11.57 -13.80 21.52
N GLU A 153 -10.98 -14.98 21.76
CA GLU A 153 -9.53 -15.24 21.76
C GLU A 153 -8.95 -15.16 20.34
N ILE A 154 -9.67 -15.71 19.36
CA ILE A 154 -9.26 -15.63 17.95
C ILE A 154 -9.39 -14.19 17.44
N LYS A 155 -10.45 -13.48 17.84
CA LYS A 155 -10.61 -12.05 17.48
C LYS A 155 -9.47 -11.20 18.02
N SER A 156 -9.09 -11.37 19.29
CA SER A 156 -7.95 -10.63 19.87
C SER A 156 -6.64 -10.96 19.17
N LEU A 157 -6.43 -12.23 18.80
CA LEU A 157 -5.24 -12.63 18.06
C LEU A 157 -5.18 -11.96 16.68
N VAL A 158 -6.28 -11.94 15.93
CA VAL A 158 -6.34 -11.32 14.61
C VAL A 158 -6.12 -9.81 14.69
N LEU A 159 -6.72 -9.13 15.68
CA LEU A 159 -6.50 -7.70 15.88
C LEU A 159 -5.05 -7.37 16.23
N ASN A 160 -4.42 -8.21 17.06
CA ASN A 160 -3.00 -8.06 17.36
C ASN A 160 -2.16 -8.29 16.11
N ILE A 161 -2.50 -9.27 15.25
CA ILE A 161 -1.80 -9.49 13.98
C ILE A 161 -1.90 -8.27 13.07
N ILE A 162 -3.10 -7.68 12.90
CA ILE A 162 -3.31 -6.48 12.09
C ILE A 162 -2.46 -5.33 12.63
N LYS A 163 -2.47 -5.12 13.95
CA LYS A 163 -1.68 -4.09 14.60
C LYS A 163 -0.18 -4.27 14.44
N GLU A 164 0.32 -5.51 14.55
CA GLU A 164 1.75 -5.83 14.33
C GLU A 164 2.17 -5.71 12.86
N MET A 165 1.21 -5.55 11.94
CA MET A 165 1.46 -5.27 10.53
C MET A 165 1.43 -3.77 10.19
N ASP A 166 1.31 -2.88 11.20
CA ASP A 166 1.13 -1.43 11.03
C ASP A 166 -0.07 -1.07 10.12
N LEU A 167 -1.19 -1.82 10.22
CA LEU A 167 -2.44 -1.63 9.46
C LEU A 167 -3.61 -1.14 10.31
#